data_AF-A0A1C5VCR2-F1
#
_entry.id   AF-A0A1C5VCR2-F1
#
_cell.length_a   1.000
_cell.length_b   1.000
_cell.length_c   1.000
_cell.angle_alpha   90.00
_cell.angle_beta   90.00
_cell.angle_gamma   90.00
#
_symmetry.space_group_name_H-M   'P 1'
#
loop_
_entity.id
_entity.type
_entity.pdbx_description
1 polymer ?
#
loop_
_entity_poly.entity_id
_entity_poly.type
_entity_poly.pdbx_seq_one_letter_code
_entity_poly.pdbx_strand_id
1 'polypeptide(L)'
;MTTFSDRLKEAMYAQNLKQIDLVHIAAENNVKLGKSHVSQYVSGKTVPRNDILHFLADTLHVDADWLLGDSQENFTARENNSVAPKAPSTTKTSGSVGTSNSSKRGTTPMKKTITDKNDNDNAGSSAMHIFKKSSKLDNVLYDVRGPVVEEAARMEERGTHVLKLNIGNPAPFGFRTPDEVIYDMSQQLSDCEGYSPSQGLFSARKAIMQYSQIKKLPNVTISDIYTGNGVSELINLCMSALLDNGDEILIPSPDYPLWTACATLAGGKAVHYICDEQSDWYPDIEDMRRKITDRTKALVIINPNNPTGALYPKEVLQKIVDLAREHHLIIFSDEIYDRLVMDGKEHISIASLAPDLFCVTFSGLSKSHMIAGFRIGWMVLSGNKAIAKDYIEGIKMLSNMRLCSNVPAQSVVQTALWGNQSVNDYLVPGGRIYEQREYIYKALTDIPGITAVKPQAAFYMFPKIDVKKFNIVNDEKFALDLLQDKKILIVQGSGFNWKQPDHFRVVYLPRIEVLKEAVGKISDFLSYYRQG
;
A
#
# COMPACT_ATOMS: atom_id res chain seq x y z
N MET A 1 16.00 20.42 -30.54
CA MET A 1 14.72 19.71 -30.76
C MET A 1 13.62 20.65 -30.33
N THR A 2 12.71 21.02 -31.21
CA THR A 2 11.54 21.84 -30.86
C THR A 2 10.66 21.04 -29.91
N THR A 3 10.31 21.61 -28.75
CA THR A 3 9.48 20.92 -27.75
C THR A 3 8.01 20.98 -28.16
N PHE A 4 7.17 20.10 -27.59
CA PHE A 4 5.71 20.19 -27.71
C PHE A 4 5.19 21.59 -27.38
N SER A 5 5.76 22.26 -26.36
CA SER A 5 5.41 23.63 -25.98
C SER A 5 5.69 24.65 -27.08
N ASP A 6 6.82 24.50 -27.78
CA ASP A 6 7.22 25.41 -28.86
C ASP A 6 6.32 25.22 -30.08
N ARG A 7 6.07 23.97 -30.48
CA ARG A 7 5.18 23.63 -31.60
C ARG A 7 3.72 24.01 -31.33
N LEU A 8 3.26 23.88 -30.09
CA LEU A 8 1.93 24.33 -29.67
C LEU A 8 1.80 25.86 -29.78
N LYS A 9 2.80 26.62 -29.33
CA LYS A 9 2.80 28.10 -29.48
C LYS A 9 2.81 28.52 -30.93
N GLU A 10 3.61 27.85 -31.76
CA GLU A 10 3.71 28.11 -33.20
C GLU A 10 2.39 27.83 -33.91
N ALA A 11 1.75 26.68 -33.66
CA ALA A 11 0.48 26.32 -34.24
C ALA A 11 -0.67 27.24 -33.77
N MET A 12 -0.69 27.61 -32.48
CA MET A 12 -1.66 28.58 -31.95
C MET A 12 -1.50 29.96 -32.62
N TYR A 13 -0.25 30.40 -32.84
CA TYR A 13 0.04 31.65 -33.54
C TYR A 13 -0.43 31.60 -35.00
N ALA A 14 -0.18 30.48 -35.70
CA ALA A 14 -0.59 30.29 -37.08
C ALA A 14 -2.13 30.32 -37.26
N GLN A 15 -2.88 29.81 -36.28
CA GLN A 15 -4.35 29.84 -36.28
C GLN A 15 -4.93 31.11 -35.65
N ASN A 16 -4.09 32.06 -35.22
CA ASN A 16 -4.50 33.27 -34.50
C ASN A 16 -5.35 32.98 -33.23
N LEU A 17 -5.02 31.91 -32.51
CA LEU A 17 -5.71 31.47 -31.29
C LEU A 17 -4.91 31.80 -30.03
N LYS A 18 -5.60 32.31 -29.02
CA LYS A 18 -5.10 32.46 -27.65
C LYS A 18 -5.42 31.22 -26.82
N GLN A 19 -4.77 31.07 -25.68
CA GLN A 19 -5.01 29.94 -24.76
C GLN A 19 -6.49 29.82 -24.34
N ILE A 20 -7.18 30.97 -24.23
CA ILE A 20 -8.59 31.00 -23.85
C ILE A 20 -9.50 30.44 -24.95
N ASP A 21 -9.11 30.60 -26.22
CA ASP A 21 -9.92 30.16 -27.35
C ASP A 21 -9.94 28.62 -27.43
N LEU A 22 -8.82 27.97 -27.11
CA LEU A 22 -8.76 26.51 -26.99
C LEU A 22 -9.70 25.98 -25.88
N VAL A 23 -9.86 26.72 -24.79
CA VAL A 23 -10.77 26.35 -23.70
C VAL A 23 -12.24 26.49 -24.14
N HIS A 24 -12.55 27.52 -24.93
CA HIS A 24 -13.91 27.71 -25.47
C HIS A 24 -14.27 26.65 -26.51
N ILE A 25 -13.37 26.40 -27.48
CA ILE A 25 -13.57 25.37 -28.51
C ILE A 25 -13.71 23.98 -27.87
N ALA A 26 -12.95 23.69 -26.80
CA ALA A 26 -13.09 22.44 -26.08
C ALA A 26 -14.47 22.31 -25.40
N ALA A 27 -14.98 23.38 -24.79
CA ALA A 27 -16.31 23.38 -24.18
C ALA A 27 -17.42 23.15 -25.21
N GLU A 28 -17.30 23.73 -26.41
CA GLU A 28 -18.24 23.54 -27.52
C GLU A 28 -18.24 22.09 -28.06
N ASN A 29 -17.09 21.41 -27.97
CA ASN A 29 -16.92 20.02 -28.42
C ASN A 29 -17.08 18.98 -27.28
N ASN A 30 -17.63 19.37 -26.12
CA ASN A 30 -17.75 18.51 -24.93
C ASN A 30 -16.42 17.90 -24.43
N VAL A 31 -15.29 18.55 -24.71
CA VAL A 31 -13.95 18.16 -24.25
C VAL A 31 -13.61 18.90 -22.96
N LYS A 32 -13.21 18.15 -21.91
CA LYS A 32 -12.83 18.74 -20.61
C LYS A 32 -11.42 19.33 -20.65
N LEU A 33 -11.28 20.56 -21.15
CA LEU A 33 -10.02 21.31 -21.16
C LEU A 33 -10.14 22.60 -20.35
N GLY A 34 -9.33 22.76 -19.31
CA GLY A 34 -9.37 23.92 -18.41
C GLY A 34 -8.20 24.89 -18.65
N LYS A 35 -8.36 26.15 -18.23
CA LYS A 35 -7.32 27.20 -18.37
C LYS A 35 -5.96 26.78 -17.77
N SER A 36 -5.98 26.09 -16.63
CA SER A 36 -4.76 25.59 -15.98
C SER A 36 -4.04 24.54 -16.83
N HIS A 37 -4.78 23.62 -17.47
CA HIS A 37 -4.19 22.60 -18.35
C HIS A 37 -3.52 23.24 -19.56
N VAL A 38 -4.19 24.16 -20.26
CA VAL A 38 -3.62 24.87 -21.43
C VAL A 38 -2.37 25.68 -21.03
N SER A 39 -2.40 26.34 -19.87
CA SER A 39 -1.23 27.06 -19.36
C SER A 39 -0.04 26.14 -19.06
N GLN A 40 -0.28 24.93 -18.53
CA GLN A 40 0.77 23.94 -18.29
C GLN A 40 1.36 23.38 -19.59
N TYR A 41 0.54 23.18 -20.61
CA TYR A 41 0.96 22.77 -21.96
C TYR A 41 1.83 23.85 -22.62
N VAL A 42 1.37 25.10 -22.62
CA VAL A 42 2.11 26.23 -23.21
C VAL A 42 3.38 26.57 -22.41
N SER A 43 3.43 26.30 -21.12
CA SER A 43 4.68 26.46 -20.33
C SER A 43 5.63 25.27 -20.41
N GLY A 44 5.25 24.18 -21.09
CA GLY A 44 6.06 22.97 -21.20
C GLY A 44 6.18 22.16 -19.91
N LYS A 45 5.34 22.46 -18.90
CA LYS A 45 5.32 21.71 -17.63
C LYS A 45 4.79 20.29 -17.77
N THR A 46 3.96 20.06 -18.78
CA THR A 46 3.37 18.75 -19.08
C THR A 46 2.97 18.68 -20.55
N VAL A 47 2.84 17.46 -21.06
CA VAL A 47 2.27 17.14 -22.37
C VAL A 47 0.84 16.61 -22.15
N PRO A 48 -0.14 16.90 -23.04
CA PRO A 48 -1.50 16.38 -22.93
C PRO A 48 -1.56 14.85 -23.07
N ARG A 49 -2.63 14.26 -22.55
CA ARG A 49 -3.01 12.87 -22.83
C ARG A 49 -3.48 12.74 -24.29
N ASN A 50 -3.52 11.52 -24.81
CA ASN A 50 -3.73 11.27 -26.25
C ASN A 50 -5.05 11.84 -26.79
N ASP A 51 -6.12 11.80 -26.01
CA ASP A 51 -7.43 12.38 -26.34
C ASP A 51 -7.36 13.91 -26.50
N ILE A 52 -6.69 14.59 -25.56
CA ILE A 52 -6.49 16.05 -25.62
C ILE A 52 -5.47 16.43 -26.69
N LEU A 53 -4.46 15.59 -26.94
CA LEU A 53 -3.49 15.79 -28.01
C LEU A 53 -4.18 15.79 -29.39
N HIS A 54 -4.99 14.78 -29.68
CA HIS A 54 -5.74 14.71 -30.93
C HIS A 54 -6.72 15.88 -31.07
N PHE A 55 -7.43 16.24 -29.99
CA PHE A 55 -8.28 17.43 -29.99
C PHE A 55 -7.50 18.71 -30.34
N LEU A 56 -6.32 18.92 -29.73
CA LEU A 56 -5.48 20.09 -30.03
C LEU A 56 -4.95 20.06 -31.46
N ALA A 57 -4.54 18.89 -31.96
CA ALA A 57 -4.06 18.71 -33.32
C ALA A 57 -5.16 19.03 -34.35
N ASP A 58 -6.37 18.51 -34.14
CA ASP A 58 -7.54 18.77 -34.99
C ASP A 58 -7.92 20.25 -34.98
N THR A 59 -7.96 20.86 -33.79
CA THR A 59 -8.29 22.29 -33.59
C THR A 59 -7.26 23.20 -34.26
N LEU A 60 -5.98 22.81 -34.24
CA LEU A 60 -4.88 23.60 -34.78
C LEU A 60 -4.55 23.27 -36.24
N HIS A 61 -5.24 22.28 -36.81
CA HIS A 61 -5.02 21.75 -38.15
C HIS A 61 -3.58 21.27 -38.38
N VAL A 62 -3.01 20.60 -37.39
CA VAL A 62 -1.67 20.00 -37.42
C VAL A 62 -1.75 18.50 -37.20
N ASP A 63 -0.67 17.80 -37.53
CA ASP A 63 -0.51 16.39 -37.19
C ASP A 63 -0.15 16.21 -35.69
N ALA A 64 -0.67 15.16 -35.06
CA ALA A 64 -0.48 14.91 -33.64
C ALA A 64 0.96 14.49 -33.31
N ASP A 65 1.61 13.70 -34.17
CA ASP A 65 3.00 13.26 -34.00
C ASP A 65 3.96 14.44 -34.27
N TRP A 66 3.58 15.33 -35.21
CA TRP A 66 4.26 16.61 -35.36
C TRP A 66 4.14 17.45 -34.08
N LEU A 67 2.96 17.56 -33.48
CA LEU A 67 2.80 18.38 -32.28
C LEU A 67 3.63 17.84 -31.10
N LEU A 68 3.81 16.51 -31.00
CA LEU A 68 4.67 15.86 -29.99
C LEU A 68 6.18 16.05 -30.22
N GLY A 69 6.59 16.32 -31.45
CA GLY A 69 8.01 16.44 -31.80
C GLY A 69 8.60 15.21 -32.48
N ASP A 70 7.78 14.22 -32.83
CA ASP A 70 8.20 12.91 -33.35
C ASP A 70 8.41 12.90 -34.88
N SER A 71 7.99 13.97 -35.58
CA SER A 71 8.23 14.16 -37.03
C SER A 71 9.06 15.44 -37.34
N GLN A 72 9.90 15.36 -38.38
CA GLN A 72 10.78 16.45 -38.86
C GLN A 72 10.20 17.26 -40.05
N GLU A 73 8.99 16.97 -40.50
CA GLU A 73 8.38 17.70 -41.62
C GLU A 73 7.90 19.10 -41.17
N ASN A 74 8.21 20.14 -41.97
CA ASN A 74 7.80 21.51 -41.70
C ASN A 74 6.34 21.75 -42.11
N PHE A 75 5.61 22.50 -41.28
CA PHE A 75 4.19 22.82 -41.45
C PHE A 75 3.94 23.73 -42.68
N THR A 76 2.98 23.34 -43.53
CA THR A 76 2.29 24.24 -44.48
C THR A 76 0.79 24.23 -44.16
N ALA A 77 0.24 25.40 -43.82
CA ALA A 77 -1.17 25.57 -43.48
C ALA A 77 -2.09 25.04 -44.61
N ARG A 78 -3.04 24.16 -44.28
CA ARG A 78 -4.07 23.72 -45.23
C ARG A 78 -4.98 24.90 -45.57
N GLU A 79 -5.06 25.24 -46.86
CA GLU A 79 -5.94 26.28 -47.39
C GLU A 79 -7.43 25.92 -47.20
N ASN A 80 -8.20 26.92 -46.76
CA ASN A 80 -9.65 26.89 -46.63
C ASN A 80 -10.34 26.61 -47.98
N ASN A 81 -11.30 25.68 -48.00
CA ASN A 81 -12.39 25.74 -48.98
C ASN A 81 -13.73 25.27 -48.41
N SER A 82 -14.76 26.04 -48.75
CA SER A 82 -16.10 26.16 -48.20
C SER A 82 -17.11 25.10 -48.66
N VAL A 83 -17.84 24.54 -47.69
CA VAL A 83 -19.27 24.19 -47.60
C VAL A 83 -20.12 23.87 -48.87
N ALA A 84 -20.61 22.60 -48.90
CA ALA A 84 -21.98 22.07 -49.23
C ALA A 84 -22.44 21.82 -50.70
N PRO A 85 -23.51 21.00 -50.98
CA PRO A 85 -24.22 19.96 -50.17
C PRO A 85 -24.56 18.61 -50.90
N LYS A 86 -24.93 17.57 -50.11
CA LYS A 86 -25.99 16.50 -50.31
C LYS A 86 -26.02 15.67 -51.62
N ALA A 87 -26.42 14.39 -51.71
CA ALA A 87 -26.84 13.29 -50.83
C ALA A 87 -26.92 12.00 -51.72
N PRO A 88 -27.65 10.89 -51.40
CA PRO A 88 -27.13 9.52 -51.51
C PRO A 88 -27.72 8.69 -52.67
N SER A 89 -27.10 7.56 -53.05
CA SER A 89 -27.89 6.41 -53.53
C SER A 89 -27.17 5.06 -53.45
N THR A 90 -27.98 4.10 -53.05
CA THR A 90 -27.83 2.65 -52.98
C THR A 90 -27.66 1.96 -54.34
N THR A 91 -27.01 0.79 -54.39
CA THR A 91 -27.62 -0.44 -54.96
C THR A 91 -26.85 -1.73 -54.63
N LYS A 92 -27.63 -2.80 -54.49
CA LYS A 92 -27.31 -4.20 -54.13
C LYS A 92 -26.56 -4.94 -55.25
N THR A 93 -25.81 -6.00 -54.95
CA THR A 93 -26.09 -7.47 -55.12
C THR A 93 -24.72 -8.12 -55.42
N SER A 94 -24.37 -9.39 -55.23
CA SER A 94 -24.93 -10.67 -54.76
C SER A 94 -23.72 -11.65 -54.73
N GLY A 95 -23.83 -12.80 -54.05
CA GLY A 95 -22.93 -13.95 -54.31
C GLY A 95 -22.55 -14.77 -53.09
N SER A 96 -23.30 -15.84 -52.86
CA SER A 96 -23.18 -16.85 -51.81
C SER A 96 -22.28 -18.05 -52.17
N VAL A 97 -22.07 -18.91 -51.16
CA VAL A 97 -21.78 -20.39 -51.14
C VAL A 97 -20.45 -20.65 -50.40
N GLY A 98 -20.35 -21.30 -49.23
CA GLY A 98 -21.06 -22.46 -48.66
C GLY A 98 -20.18 -23.72 -48.88
N THR A 99 -19.52 -24.32 -47.88
CA THR A 99 -20.00 -25.45 -47.04
C THR A 99 -18.76 -26.11 -46.38
N SER A 100 -18.76 -26.37 -45.06
CA SER A 100 -18.91 -27.69 -44.36
C SER A 100 -17.72 -28.67 -44.57
N ASN A 101 -17.29 -29.57 -43.68
CA ASN A 101 -17.87 -30.17 -42.49
C ASN A 101 -16.81 -31.01 -41.71
N SER A 102 -17.06 -31.23 -40.41
CA SER A 102 -16.88 -32.48 -39.62
C SER A 102 -15.46 -33.01 -39.28
N SER A 103 -15.06 -33.07 -38.00
CA SER A 103 -15.24 -34.18 -36.99
C SER A 103 -14.21 -35.32 -37.14
N LYS A 104 -13.69 -36.07 -36.16
CA LYS A 104 -13.92 -36.32 -34.72
C LYS A 104 -12.82 -37.32 -34.24
N ARG A 105 -12.48 -37.29 -32.93
CA ARG A 105 -11.92 -38.40 -32.08
C ARG A 105 -10.50 -38.92 -32.41
N GLY A 106 -9.63 -39.31 -31.47
CA GLY A 106 -9.68 -39.45 -30.01
C GLY A 106 -8.38 -40.12 -29.49
N THR A 107 -8.29 -40.28 -28.17
CA THR A 107 -7.42 -41.17 -27.36
C THR A 107 -5.93 -40.84 -27.10
N THR A 108 -5.66 -40.54 -25.83
CA THR A 108 -4.42 -40.66 -24.99
C THR A 108 -3.92 -42.14 -24.98
N PRO A 109 -2.72 -42.56 -24.48
CA PRO A 109 -1.84 -41.89 -23.50
C PRO A 109 -0.29 -42.17 -23.57
N MET A 110 0.41 -41.62 -22.57
CA MET A 110 1.66 -42.10 -21.91
C MET A 110 3.06 -41.86 -22.51
N LYS A 111 3.85 -41.20 -21.64
CA LYS A 111 5.31 -41.13 -21.51
C LYS A 111 6.10 -42.35 -22.00
N LYS A 112 7.15 -42.09 -22.77
CA LYS A 112 8.45 -42.76 -22.63
C LYS A 112 9.60 -41.81 -22.95
N THR A 113 10.48 -41.70 -21.98
CA THR A 113 11.81 -41.09 -22.04
C THR A 113 12.63 -41.77 -23.13
N ILE A 114 13.16 -41.00 -24.08
CA ILE A 114 14.27 -41.41 -24.95
C ILE A 114 15.37 -40.37 -24.76
N THR A 115 16.45 -40.83 -24.16
CA THR A 115 17.77 -40.23 -24.22
C THR A 115 18.25 -40.27 -25.67
N ASP A 116 18.52 -39.13 -26.28
CA ASP A 116 19.41 -39.05 -27.42
C ASP A 116 20.29 -37.81 -27.30
N LYS A 117 21.58 -38.08 -27.09
CA LYS A 117 22.65 -37.18 -27.49
C LYS A 117 22.63 -37.12 -29.02
N ASN A 118 22.43 -35.94 -29.58
CA ASN A 118 22.90 -35.61 -30.91
C ASN A 118 23.44 -34.18 -30.87
N ASP A 119 24.76 -34.09 -31.04
CA ASP A 119 25.47 -32.85 -31.36
C ASP A 119 25.34 -32.55 -32.86
N ASN A 120 25.19 -31.25 -33.17
CA ASN A 120 25.28 -30.57 -34.48
C ASN A 120 24.13 -30.82 -35.47
N ASP A 121 23.44 -29.83 -36.08
CA ASP A 121 23.89 -28.51 -36.54
C ASP A 121 22.81 -27.40 -36.53
N ASN A 122 23.31 -26.16 -36.54
CA ASN A 122 22.64 -24.85 -36.48
C ASN A 122 21.34 -24.66 -37.30
N ALA A 123 20.28 -24.26 -36.59
CA ALA A 123 19.35 -23.23 -37.04
C ALA A 123 19.23 -22.20 -35.91
N GLY A 124 19.83 -21.03 -36.10
CA GLY A 124 19.83 -19.92 -35.15
C GLY A 124 18.44 -19.35 -34.92
N SER A 125 17.68 -20.00 -34.04
CA SER A 125 16.75 -19.31 -33.15
C SER A 125 17.50 -19.12 -31.85
N SER A 126 18.12 -17.95 -31.67
CA SER A 126 18.56 -17.53 -30.34
C SER A 126 17.33 -17.61 -29.45
N ALA A 127 17.24 -18.66 -28.62
CA ALA A 127 16.17 -18.80 -27.65
C ALA A 127 16.09 -17.47 -26.90
N MET A 128 14.98 -16.75 -27.10
CA MET A 128 14.82 -15.41 -26.57
C MET A 128 15.10 -15.48 -25.07
N HIS A 129 16.09 -14.71 -24.58
CA HIS A 129 16.47 -14.77 -23.19
C HIS A 129 15.33 -14.17 -22.35
N ILE A 130 14.48 -15.02 -21.77
CA ILE A 130 13.36 -14.59 -20.94
C ILE A 130 13.89 -14.20 -19.57
N PHE A 131 13.85 -12.91 -19.26
CA PHE A 131 14.17 -12.39 -17.92
C PHE A 131 12.99 -12.65 -16.99
N LYS A 132 13.19 -13.52 -15.99
CA LYS A 132 12.22 -13.78 -14.92
C LYS A 132 12.58 -12.94 -13.69
N LYS A 133 11.60 -12.69 -12.82
CA LYS A 133 11.87 -12.15 -11.48
C LYS A 133 12.80 -13.10 -10.71
N SER A 134 13.57 -12.55 -9.76
CA SER A 134 14.41 -13.35 -8.86
C SER A 134 13.56 -14.35 -8.08
N SER A 135 14.11 -15.56 -7.86
CA SER A 135 13.43 -16.63 -7.10
C SER A 135 13.15 -16.24 -5.64
N LYS A 136 13.87 -15.25 -5.09
CA LYS A 136 13.56 -14.68 -3.76
C LYS A 136 12.17 -14.06 -3.67
N LEU A 137 11.56 -13.71 -4.81
CA LEU A 137 10.21 -13.14 -4.90
C LEU A 137 9.13 -14.20 -5.14
N ASP A 138 9.45 -15.49 -5.18
CA ASP A 138 8.47 -16.54 -5.48
C ASP A 138 7.45 -16.74 -4.35
N ASN A 139 7.86 -16.49 -3.11
CA ASN A 139 7.01 -16.63 -1.92
C ASN A 139 6.69 -15.28 -1.26
N VAL A 140 6.99 -14.15 -1.93
CA VAL A 140 6.71 -12.81 -1.42
C VAL A 140 5.28 -12.43 -1.81
N LEU A 141 4.38 -12.41 -0.83
CA LEU A 141 2.98 -12.02 -0.99
C LEU A 141 2.71 -10.71 -0.24
N TYR A 142 2.16 -9.72 -0.95
CA TYR A 142 1.73 -8.44 -0.37
C TYR A 142 0.34 -8.06 -0.92
N ASP A 143 -0.66 -8.86 -0.54
CA ASP A 143 -1.98 -8.84 -1.17
C ASP A 143 -2.89 -7.69 -0.74
N VAL A 144 -2.42 -6.82 0.17
CA VAL A 144 -3.04 -5.50 0.36
C VAL A 144 -3.08 -4.70 -0.96
N ARG A 145 -2.23 -5.05 -1.93
CA ARG A 145 -2.22 -4.54 -3.32
C ARG A 145 -2.25 -5.66 -4.37
N GLY A 146 -2.90 -6.79 -4.06
CA GLY A 146 -2.97 -7.96 -4.93
C GLY A 146 -4.00 -7.86 -6.06
N PRO A 147 -4.42 -9.00 -6.66
CA PRO A 147 -5.26 -9.06 -7.85
C PRO A 147 -6.60 -8.32 -7.75
N VAL A 148 -7.23 -8.30 -6.57
CA VAL A 148 -8.49 -7.57 -6.33
C VAL A 148 -8.29 -6.05 -6.48
N VAL A 149 -7.11 -5.54 -6.13
CA VAL A 149 -6.77 -4.12 -6.29
C VAL A 149 -6.47 -3.80 -7.76
N GLU A 150 -5.84 -4.72 -8.49
CA GLU A 150 -5.64 -4.59 -9.94
C GLU A 150 -6.98 -4.53 -10.68
N GLU A 151 -7.94 -5.38 -10.29
CA GLU A 151 -9.30 -5.32 -10.85
C GLU A 151 -9.99 -4.00 -10.52
N ALA A 152 -9.87 -3.51 -9.29
CA ALA A 152 -10.43 -2.21 -8.93
C ALA A 152 -9.83 -1.07 -9.75
N ALA A 153 -8.51 -1.09 -9.99
CA ALA A 153 -7.84 -0.12 -10.86
C ALA A 153 -8.38 -0.19 -12.30
N ARG A 154 -8.54 -1.40 -12.86
CA ARG A 154 -9.14 -1.60 -14.19
C ARG A 154 -10.57 -1.06 -14.27
N MET A 155 -11.36 -1.22 -13.20
CA MET A 155 -12.71 -0.67 -13.12
C MET A 155 -12.72 0.86 -13.06
N GLU A 156 -11.80 1.45 -12.29
CA GLU A 156 -11.61 2.90 -12.19
C GLU A 156 -11.17 3.54 -13.52
N GLU A 157 -10.25 2.89 -14.25
CA GLU A 157 -9.82 3.32 -15.59
C GLU A 157 -10.99 3.37 -16.59
N ARG A 158 -11.99 2.51 -16.41
CA ARG A 158 -13.24 2.50 -17.19
C ARG A 158 -14.29 3.49 -16.67
N GLY A 159 -13.95 4.34 -15.70
CA GLY A 159 -14.81 5.37 -15.14
C GLY A 159 -15.71 4.90 -14.00
N THR A 160 -15.53 3.67 -13.47
CA THR A 160 -16.31 3.19 -12.32
C THR A 160 -15.78 3.80 -11.03
N HIS A 161 -16.66 4.35 -10.20
CA HIS A 161 -16.27 4.77 -8.86
C HIS A 161 -16.20 3.55 -7.92
N VAL A 162 -15.02 3.29 -7.35
CA VAL A 162 -14.79 2.21 -6.37
C VAL A 162 -14.61 2.79 -4.98
N LEU A 163 -15.43 2.33 -4.03
CA LEU A 163 -15.28 2.67 -2.63
C LEU A 163 -14.17 1.83 -1.99
N LYS A 164 -13.08 2.49 -1.59
CA LYS A 164 -11.88 1.84 -1.06
C LYS A 164 -11.92 1.72 0.46
N LEU A 165 -12.19 0.53 0.97
CA LEU A 165 -12.07 0.16 2.38
C LEU A 165 -10.82 -0.69 2.66
N ASN A 166 -9.92 -0.79 1.68
CA ASN A 166 -8.76 -1.69 1.68
C ASN A 166 -7.44 -1.03 2.11
N ILE A 167 -7.34 0.30 2.20
CA ILE A 167 -6.06 0.95 2.52
C ILE A 167 -6.24 1.91 3.67
N GLY A 168 -5.41 1.72 4.69
CA GLY A 168 -5.28 2.62 5.82
C GLY A 168 -4.46 3.87 5.50
N ASN A 169 -4.94 4.65 4.54
CA ASN A 169 -4.37 5.93 4.11
C ASN A 169 -5.32 7.05 4.54
N PRO A 170 -4.98 7.85 5.56
CA PRO A 170 -5.90 8.88 6.08
C PRO A 170 -6.24 10.02 5.10
N ALA A 171 -5.28 10.46 4.29
CA ALA A 171 -5.44 11.67 3.47
C ALA A 171 -6.61 11.63 2.45
N PRO A 172 -6.84 10.53 1.71
CA PRO A 172 -8.03 10.36 0.85
C PRO A 172 -9.37 10.55 1.57
N PHE A 173 -9.43 10.30 2.88
CA PHE A 173 -10.65 10.43 3.67
C PHE A 173 -10.76 11.79 4.38
N GLY A 174 -9.94 12.76 4.01
CA GLY A 174 -10.03 14.12 4.54
C GLY A 174 -9.41 14.31 5.93
N PHE A 175 -8.60 13.37 6.40
CA PHE A 175 -7.66 13.66 7.48
C PHE A 175 -6.51 14.51 6.91
N ARG A 176 -6.04 15.48 7.69
CA ARG A 176 -5.02 16.43 7.26
C ARG A 176 -3.92 16.49 8.31
N THR A 177 -2.73 16.79 7.83
CA THR A 177 -1.57 17.12 8.64
C THR A 177 -1.88 18.31 9.54
N PRO A 178 -1.43 18.34 10.81
CA PRO A 178 -1.50 19.54 11.64
C PRO A 178 -0.81 20.74 10.97
N ASP A 179 -1.40 21.93 11.08
CA ASP A 179 -0.90 23.14 10.40
C ASP A 179 0.53 23.50 10.80
N GLU A 180 0.87 23.32 12.08
CA GLU A 180 2.22 23.52 12.62
C GLU A 180 3.28 22.65 11.92
N VAL A 181 2.94 21.40 11.58
CA VAL A 181 3.86 20.50 10.86
C VAL A 181 4.09 20.98 9.44
N ILE A 182 3.04 21.46 8.75
CA ILE A 182 3.17 22.03 7.40
C ILE A 182 3.98 23.33 7.42
N TYR A 183 3.69 24.19 8.39
CA TYR A 183 4.39 25.47 8.57
C TYR A 183 5.89 25.26 8.79
N ASP A 184 6.26 24.41 9.75
CA ASP A 184 7.67 24.15 10.07
C ASP A 184 8.41 23.47 8.92
N MET A 185 7.77 22.54 8.21
CA MET A 185 8.35 21.94 7.00
C MET A 185 8.67 23.00 5.95
N SER A 186 7.75 23.94 5.72
CA SER A 186 7.89 25.02 4.75
C SER A 186 9.04 25.96 5.12
N GLN A 187 9.17 26.32 6.40
CA GLN A 187 10.24 27.18 6.88
C GLN A 187 11.63 26.54 6.78
N GLN A 188 11.72 25.22 6.96
CA GLN A 188 12.99 24.49 6.98
C GLN A 188 13.36 23.88 5.62
N LEU A 189 12.50 24.01 4.61
CA LEU A 189 12.65 23.27 3.35
C LEU A 189 13.96 23.61 2.62
N SER A 190 14.35 24.88 2.61
CA SER A 190 15.63 25.32 2.02
C SER A 190 16.86 24.75 2.71
N ASP A 191 16.74 24.42 4.01
CA ASP A 191 17.84 23.83 4.78
C ASP A 191 17.90 22.30 4.65
N CYS A 192 16.95 21.70 3.91
CA CYS A 192 16.80 20.25 3.75
C CYS A 192 17.26 19.73 2.37
N GLU A 193 17.95 20.56 1.56
CA GLU A 193 18.37 20.20 0.20
C GLU A 193 19.51 19.16 0.17
N GLY A 194 20.37 19.17 1.20
CA GLY A 194 21.52 18.27 1.30
C GLY A 194 21.22 16.93 1.97
N TYR A 195 22.14 15.98 1.87
CA TYR A 195 22.06 14.74 2.63
C TYR A 195 22.26 14.98 4.13
N SER A 196 21.42 14.34 4.94
CA SER A 196 21.62 14.22 6.39
C SER A 196 22.53 13.02 6.72
N PRO A 197 23.00 12.86 7.99
CA PRO A 197 23.59 11.60 8.41
C PRO A 197 22.66 10.42 8.12
N SER A 198 23.21 9.24 7.85
CA SER A 198 22.43 8.05 7.46
C SER A 198 21.43 7.57 8.52
N GLN A 199 21.75 7.79 9.80
CA GLN A 199 20.85 7.52 10.93
C GLN A 199 19.73 8.58 11.06
N GLY A 200 19.93 9.74 10.45
CA GLY A 200 19.01 10.87 10.44
C GLY A 200 19.51 12.13 11.14
N LEU A 201 18.76 13.21 10.95
CA LEU A 201 18.99 14.50 11.59
C LEU A 201 19.10 14.36 13.11
N PHE A 202 20.04 15.10 13.70
CA PHE A 202 20.23 15.09 15.15
C PHE A 202 18.98 15.54 15.90
N SER A 203 18.31 16.61 15.43
CA SER A 203 17.07 17.13 16.03
C SER A 203 15.96 16.07 16.04
N ALA A 204 15.74 15.39 14.91
CA ALA A 204 14.77 14.31 14.79
C ALA A 204 15.07 13.16 15.76
N ARG A 205 16.32 12.67 15.76
CA ARG A 205 16.74 11.59 16.65
C ARG A 205 16.66 11.98 18.12
N LYS A 206 16.94 13.24 18.46
CA LYS A 206 16.84 13.75 19.84
C LYS A 206 15.39 13.76 20.32
N ALA A 207 14.46 14.21 19.48
CA ALA A 207 13.04 14.16 19.76
C ALA A 207 12.54 12.71 19.96
N ILE A 208 12.96 11.79 19.10
CA ILE A 208 12.64 10.35 19.22
C ILE A 208 13.23 9.77 20.51
N MET A 209 14.45 10.16 20.89
CA MET A 209 15.09 9.71 22.13
C MET A 209 14.29 10.15 23.36
N GLN A 210 13.84 11.41 23.39
CA GLN A 210 12.99 11.94 24.45
C GLN A 210 11.63 11.21 24.49
N TYR A 211 11.04 10.91 23.32
CA TYR A 211 9.82 10.11 23.26
C TYR A 211 10.03 8.69 23.80
N SER A 212 11.19 8.08 23.48
CA SER A 212 11.58 6.76 23.99
C SER A 212 11.70 6.73 25.52
N GLN A 213 12.14 7.85 26.14
CA GLN A 213 12.18 7.99 27.60
C GLN A 213 10.78 8.00 28.21
N ILE A 214 9.82 8.71 27.60
CA ILE A 214 8.40 8.68 28.02
C ILE A 214 7.84 7.26 27.94
N LYS A 215 8.15 6.56 26.85
CA LYS A 215 7.76 5.15 26.64
C LYS A 215 8.60 4.16 27.47
N LYS A 216 9.56 4.64 28.26
CA LYS A 216 10.42 3.86 29.17
C LYS A 216 11.25 2.78 28.46
N LEU A 217 11.71 3.06 27.25
CA LEU A 217 12.60 2.15 26.53
C LEU A 217 13.98 2.12 27.23
N PRO A 218 14.50 0.94 27.58
CA PRO A 218 15.71 0.82 28.37
C PRO A 218 16.97 1.06 27.53
N ASN A 219 17.97 1.73 28.13
CA ASN A 219 19.31 1.90 27.59
C ASN A 219 19.39 2.62 26.23
N VAL A 220 18.46 3.51 25.89
CA VAL A 220 18.45 4.23 24.60
C VAL A 220 19.35 5.47 24.63
N THR A 221 20.19 5.60 23.61
CA THR A 221 21.04 6.76 23.33
C THR A 221 20.79 7.27 21.90
N ILE A 222 21.36 8.43 21.55
CA ILE A 222 21.17 9.04 20.22
C ILE A 222 21.68 8.17 19.06
N SER A 223 22.68 7.31 19.31
CA SER A 223 23.25 6.40 18.31
C SER A 223 22.38 5.17 18.05
N ASP A 224 21.37 4.94 18.89
CA ASP A 224 20.47 3.79 18.81
C ASP A 224 19.23 4.05 17.96
N ILE A 225 19.13 5.23 17.34
CA ILE A 225 17.93 5.69 16.63
C ILE A 225 18.26 5.89 15.16
N TYR A 226 17.46 5.26 14.30
CA TYR A 226 17.58 5.35 12.85
C TYR A 226 16.26 5.82 12.27
N THR A 227 16.28 6.90 11.49
CA THR A 227 15.13 7.35 10.70
C THR A 227 15.09 6.63 9.36
N GLY A 228 13.91 6.51 8.77
CA GLY A 228 13.65 5.82 7.50
C GLY A 228 12.53 6.47 6.70
N ASN A 229 12.43 6.10 5.43
CA ASN A 229 11.40 6.45 4.46
C ASN A 229 10.07 5.73 4.79
N GLY A 230 9.60 5.95 6.02
CA GLY A 230 8.59 5.17 6.72
C GLY A 230 9.16 3.89 7.36
N VAL A 231 8.38 3.31 8.28
CA VAL A 231 8.70 2.03 8.94
C VAL A 231 8.95 0.90 7.93
N SER A 232 8.28 0.94 6.77
CA SER A 232 8.40 -0.07 5.73
C SER A 232 9.84 -0.32 5.26
N GLU A 233 10.64 0.74 5.12
CA GLU A 233 12.04 0.61 4.74
C GLU A 233 12.87 -0.02 5.87
N LEU A 234 12.59 0.36 7.11
CA LEU A 234 13.34 -0.08 8.29
C LEU A 234 13.07 -1.56 8.62
N ILE A 235 11.84 -2.04 8.36
CA ILE A 235 11.52 -3.48 8.43
C ILE A 235 12.40 -4.24 7.43
N ASN A 236 12.41 -3.81 6.16
CA ASN A 236 13.22 -4.47 5.14
C ASN A 236 14.72 -4.46 5.49
N LEU A 237 15.21 -3.34 5.99
CA LEU A 237 16.59 -3.17 6.43
C LEU A 237 16.94 -4.13 7.58
N CYS A 238 16.11 -4.21 8.61
CA CYS A 238 16.31 -5.13 9.74
C CYS A 238 16.31 -6.59 9.30
N MET A 239 15.32 -7.00 8.48
CA MET A 239 15.24 -8.37 7.99
C MET A 239 16.46 -8.73 7.14
N SER A 240 16.89 -7.82 6.25
CA SER A 240 18.05 -8.04 5.38
C SER A 240 19.37 -8.08 6.14
N ALA A 241 19.48 -7.38 7.28
CA ALA A 241 20.68 -7.41 8.12
C ALA A 241 20.73 -8.61 9.07
N LEU A 242 19.59 -9.24 9.37
CA LEU A 242 19.50 -10.32 10.36
C LEU A 242 19.50 -11.72 9.75
N LEU A 243 18.72 -11.92 8.69
CA LEU A 243 18.30 -13.26 8.26
C LEU A 243 19.24 -13.83 7.19
N ASP A 244 19.74 -15.03 7.46
CA ASP A 244 20.32 -15.91 6.44
C ASP A 244 19.25 -16.84 5.84
N ASN A 245 19.61 -17.50 4.75
CA ASN A 245 18.72 -18.48 4.11
C ASN A 245 18.38 -19.63 5.08
N GLY A 246 17.09 -19.80 5.35
CA GLY A 246 16.57 -20.87 6.22
C GLY A 246 16.42 -20.49 7.70
N ASP A 247 16.86 -19.29 8.10
CA ASP A 247 16.52 -18.75 9.41
C ASP A 247 15.01 -18.59 9.57
N GLU A 248 14.50 -18.75 10.79
CA GLU A 248 13.07 -18.64 11.10
C GLU A 248 12.79 -17.36 11.90
N ILE A 249 11.66 -16.73 11.61
CA ILE A 249 11.14 -15.59 12.39
C ILE A 249 9.66 -15.81 12.68
N LEU A 250 9.30 -15.64 13.95
CA LEU A 250 7.91 -15.71 14.38
C LEU A 250 7.16 -14.42 14.00
N ILE A 251 6.03 -14.55 13.31
CA ILE A 251 5.18 -13.42 12.86
C ILE A 251 3.72 -13.73 13.25
N PRO A 252 2.91 -12.75 13.70
CA PRO A 252 1.50 -13.02 14.04
C PRO A 252 0.69 -13.49 12.83
N SER A 253 -0.39 -14.22 13.04
CA SER A 253 -1.45 -14.47 12.06
C SER A 253 -2.80 -14.19 12.71
N PRO A 254 -3.58 -13.23 12.19
CA PRO A 254 -3.30 -12.43 10.98
C PRO A 254 -2.13 -11.44 11.17
N ASP A 255 -1.37 -11.19 10.09
CA ASP A 255 -0.16 -10.37 10.08
C ASP A 255 -0.37 -8.98 9.43
N TYR A 256 0.64 -8.12 9.49
CA TYR A 256 0.80 -7.07 8.48
C TYR A 256 1.73 -7.62 7.37
N PRO A 257 1.25 -7.83 6.13
CA PRO A 257 1.94 -8.67 5.14
C PRO A 257 3.36 -8.24 4.77
N LEU A 258 3.72 -6.99 5.04
CA LEU A 258 5.07 -6.50 4.82
C LEU A 258 6.11 -7.26 5.65
N TRP A 259 5.78 -7.68 6.87
CA TRP A 259 6.69 -8.46 7.71
C TRP A 259 7.02 -9.81 7.06
N THR A 260 5.99 -10.55 6.63
CA THR A 260 6.16 -11.82 5.91
C THR A 260 6.91 -11.64 4.60
N ALA A 261 6.58 -10.59 3.84
CA ALA A 261 7.24 -10.27 2.57
C ALA A 261 8.74 -9.96 2.75
N CYS A 262 9.10 -9.11 3.72
CA CYS A 262 10.49 -8.73 3.97
C CYS A 262 11.32 -9.87 4.56
N ALA A 263 10.76 -10.67 5.46
CA ALA A 263 11.43 -11.85 6.00
C ALA A 263 11.76 -12.86 4.89
N THR A 264 10.77 -13.15 4.03
CA THR A 264 10.94 -14.04 2.87
C THR A 264 11.97 -13.50 1.86
N LEU A 265 11.90 -12.20 1.55
CA LEU A 265 12.83 -11.55 0.62
C LEU A 265 14.29 -11.60 1.11
N ALA A 266 14.49 -11.51 2.43
CA ALA A 266 15.80 -11.63 3.05
C ALA A 266 16.36 -13.07 3.03
N GLY A 267 15.53 -14.08 2.73
CA GLY A 267 15.91 -15.50 2.72
C GLY A 267 15.41 -16.29 3.93
N GLY A 268 14.80 -15.61 4.89
CA GLY A 268 14.21 -16.25 6.06
C GLY A 268 12.85 -16.90 5.76
N LYS A 269 12.40 -17.72 6.71
CA LYS A 269 11.10 -18.37 6.72
C LYS A 269 10.22 -17.70 7.77
N ALA A 270 9.14 -17.07 7.31
CA ALA A 270 8.08 -16.59 8.18
C ALA A 270 7.34 -17.78 8.81
N VAL A 271 7.36 -17.88 10.13
CA VAL A 271 6.64 -18.89 10.90
C VAL A 271 5.50 -18.21 11.64
N HIS A 272 4.29 -18.36 11.11
CA HIS A 272 3.13 -17.66 11.65
C HIS A 272 2.61 -18.28 12.95
N TYR A 273 2.59 -17.54 14.04
CA TYR A 273 1.89 -17.92 15.29
C TYR A 273 0.47 -17.35 15.28
N ILE A 274 -0.48 -18.05 15.92
CA ILE A 274 -1.89 -17.65 15.91
C ILE A 274 -2.16 -16.55 16.94
N CYS A 275 -2.94 -15.55 16.53
CA CYS A 275 -3.65 -14.65 17.44
C CYS A 275 -5.08 -15.18 17.61
N ASP A 276 -5.51 -15.38 18.86
CA ASP A 276 -6.80 -16.02 19.17
C ASP A 276 -7.95 -15.01 19.18
N GLU A 277 -8.84 -15.08 18.19
CA GLU A 277 -10.06 -14.27 18.09
C GLU A 277 -10.93 -14.35 19.37
N GLN A 278 -11.02 -15.52 20.01
CA GLN A 278 -11.84 -15.71 21.21
C GLN A 278 -11.23 -15.03 22.45
N SER A 279 -9.94 -14.69 22.38
CA SER A 279 -9.19 -13.97 23.39
C SER A 279 -8.81 -12.57 22.89
N ASP A 280 -9.76 -11.86 22.27
CA ASP A 280 -9.58 -10.49 21.77
C ASP A 280 -8.39 -10.31 20.80
N TRP A 281 -8.07 -11.36 20.02
CA TRP A 281 -6.91 -11.44 19.11
C TRP A 281 -5.54 -11.34 19.79
N TYR A 282 -5.43 -11.78 21.04
CA TYR A 282 -4.14 -11.88 21.72
C TYR A 282 -3.30 -13.03 21.14
N PRO A 283 -1.96 -12.90 21.07
CA PRO A 283 -1.07 -13.98 20.68
C PRO A 283 -1.26 -15.23 21.54
N ASP A 284 -1.42 -16.40 20.92
CA ASP A 284 -1.39 -17.70 21.59
C ASP A 284 0.06 -18.08 21.92
N ILE A 285 0.43 -17.89 23.19
CA ILE A 285 1.79 -18.14 23.71
C ILE A 285 2.20 -19.61 23.56
N GLU A 286 1.26 -20.55 23.69
CA GLU A 286 1.57 -21.98 23.56
C GLU A 286 1.76 -22.37 22.09
N ASP A 287 1.02 -21.75 21.18
CA ASP A 287 1.27 -21.89 19.74
C ASP A 287 2.62 -21.30 19.31
N MET A 288 2.99 -20.13 19.86
CA MET A 288 4.33 -19.57 19.67
C MET A 288 5.39 -20.56 20.16
N ARG A 289 5.28 -21.03 21.41
CA ARG A 289 6.23 -21.97 22.03
C ARG A 289 6.44 -23.24 21.19
N ARG A 290 5.36 -23.85 20.67
CA ARG A 290 5.45 -25.05 19.83
C ARG A 290 6.12 -24.82 18.46
N LYS A 291 6.17 -23.57 17.99
CA LYS A 291 6.70 -23.20 16.68
C LYS A 291 8.14 -22.70 16.71
N ILE A 292 8.70 -22.45 17.90
CA ILE A 292 10.10 -22.08 18.07
C ILE A 292 10.98 -23.30 17.77
N THR A 293 12.05 -23.06 17.02
CA THR A 293 13.11 -24.04 16.74
C THR A 293 14.47 -23.39 16.96
N ASP A 294 15.54 -24.18 16.90
CA ASP A 294 16.92 -23.67 16.99
C ASP A 294 17.29 -22.70 15.85
N ARG A 295 16.47 -22.60 14.79
CA ARG A 295 16.63 -21.63 13.70
C ARG A 295 15.86 -20.33 13.95
N THR A 296 15.01 -20.25 14.97
CA THR A 296 14.24 -19.05 15.26
C THR A 296 15.16 -17.96 15.80
N LYS A 297 15.29 -16.84 15.07
CA LYS A 297 16.17 -15.71 15.45
C LYS A 297 15.45 -14.63 16.24
N ALA A 298 14.17 -14.46 15.95
CA ALA A 298 13.39 -13.35 16.45
C ALA A 298 11.89 -13.64 16.45
N LEU A 299 11.15 -12.79 17.14
CA LEU A 299 9.71 -12.69 17.03
C LEU A 299 9.29 -11.25 16.71
N VAL A 300 8.20 -11.12 15.98
CA VAL A 300 7.56 -9.85 15.62
C VAL A 300 6.29 -9.71 16.43
N ILE A 301 6.09 -8.54 17.04
CA ILE A 301 4.84 -8.14 17.69
C ILE A 301 4.33 -6.90 16.97
N ILE A 302 3.04 -6.87 16.64
CA ILE A 302 2.39 -5.69 16.05
C ILE A 302 1.34 -5.22 17.06
N ASN A 303 1.65 -4.17 17.82
CA ASN A 303 0.81 -3.68 18.91
C ASN A 303 0.81 -2.15 18.95
N PRO A 304 -0.34 -1.49 18.76
CA PRO A 304 -1.63 -2.08 18.42
C PRO A 304 -1.68 -2.75 17.04
N ASN A 305 -2.52 -3.77 16.92
CA ASN A 305 -2.46 -4.71 15.79
C ASN A 305 -3.19 -4.21 14.53
N ASN A 306 -2.57 -4.44 13.36
CA ASN A 306 -3.21 -4.44 12.05
C ASN A 306 -3.13 -5.89 11.53
N PRO A 307 -4.26 -6.55 11.19
CA PRO A 307 -5.56 -5.97 10.83
C PRO A 307 -6.63 -5.91 11.93
N THR A 308 -6.38 -6.47 13.12
CA THR A 308 -7.44 -6.76 14.10
C THR A 308 -7.88 -5.54 14.94
N GLY A 309 -7.00 -4.55 15.10
CA GLY A 309 -7.21 -3.43 16.01
C GLY A 309 -7.04 -3.79 17.50
N ALA A 310 -6.50 -4.97 17.81
CA ALA A 310 -6.23 -5.39 19.18
C ALA A 310 -5.15 -4.53 19.85
N LEU A 311 -5.30 -4.38 21.17
CA LEU A 311 -4.31 -3.77 22.05
C LEU A 311 -3.94 -4.80 23.12
N TYR A 312 -2.67 -5.20 23.17
CA TYR A 312 -2.23 -6.26 24.06
C TYR A 312 -2.08 -5.74 25.50
N PRO A 313 -2.70 -6.40 26.49
CA PRO A 313 -2.56 -6.02 27.89
C PRO A 313 -1.17 -6.43 28.41
N LYS A 314 -0.77 -5.83 29.53
CA LYS A 314 0.57 -6.02 30.11
C LYS A 314 0.89 -7.50 30.37
N GLU A 315 -0.09 -8.27 30.81
CA GLU A 315 0.05 -9.68 31.17
C GLU A 315 0.39 -10.53 29.94
N VAL A 316 -0.21 -10.23 28.78
CA VAL A 316 0.10 -10.90 27.51
C VAL A 316 1.49 -10.49 27.05
N LEU A 317 1.83 -9.19 27.09
CA LEU A 317 3.15 -8.71 26.73
C LEU A 317 4.26 -9.33 27.61
N GLN A 318 4.01 -9.51 28.92
CA GLN A 318 4.96 -10.14 29.83
C GLN A 318 5.23 -11.60 29.45
N LYS A 319 4.19 -12.37 29.12
CA LYS A 319 4.36 -13.77 28.66
C LYS A 319 5.21 -13.87 27.38
N ILE A 320 5.05 -12.91 26.47
CA ILE A 320 5.86 -12.82 25.25
C ILE A 320 7.33 -12.52 25.59
N VAL A 321 7.57 -11.57 26.51
CA VAL A 321 8.93 -11.27 27.00
C VAL A 321 9.56 -12.49 27.65
N ASP A 322 8.81 -13.23 28.47
CA ASP A 322 9.31 -14.42 29.16
C ASP A 322 9.67 -15.53 28.16
N LEU A 323 8.84 -15.73 27.13
CA LEU A 323 9.13 -16.66 26.03
C LEU A 323 10.36 -16.23 25.22
N ALA A 324 10.47 -14.95 24.87
CA ALA A 324 11.63 -14.42 24.16
C ALA A 324 12.92 -14.61 24.97
N ARG A 325 12.85 -14.43 26.29
CA ARG A 325 13.98 -14.64 27.20
C ARG A 325 14.39 -16.10 27.28
N GLU A 326 13.41 -16.99 27.44
CA GLU A 326 13.64 -18.44 27.49
C GLU A 326 14.38 -18.95 26.25
N HIS A 327 14.04 -18.41 25.08
CA HIS A 327 14.58 -18.84 23.78
C HIS A 327 15.63 -17.89 23.19
N HIS A 328 16.09 -16.88 23.93
CA HIS A 328 17.11 -15.91 23.52
C HIS A 328 16.79 -15.19 22.18
N LEU A 329 15.52 -14.82 21.99
CA LEU A 329 15.02 -14.22 20.76
C LEU A 329 15.11 -12.69 20.78
N ILE A 330 15.39 -12.08 19.61
CA ILE A 330 15.20 -10.64 19.40
C ILE A 330 13.70 -10.33 19.35
N ILE A 331 13.29 -9.22 19.97
CA ILE A 331 11.92 -8.72 19.86
C ILE A 331 11.88 -7.56 18.85
N PHE A 332 11.16 -7.74 17.75
CA PHE A 332 10.76 -6.67 16.85
C PHE A 332 9.36 -6.18 17.23
N SER A 333 9.24 -4.92 17.68
CA SER A 333 7.97 -4.34 18.14
C SER A 333 7.50 -3.25 17.17
N ASP A 334 6.50 -3.56 16.34
CA ASP A 334 5.85 -2.58 15.46
C ASP A 334 4.77 -1.82 16.22
N GLU A 335 5.09 -0.59 16.61
CA GLU A 335 4.30 0.28 17.48
C GLU A 335 3.79 1.52 16.70
N ILE A 336 3.61 1.41 15.39
CA ILE A 336 3.18 2.54 14.53
C ILE A 336 1.79 3.10 14.87
N TYR A 337 0.97 2.34 15.61
CA TYR A 337 -0.37 2.72 16.08
C TYR A 337 -0.42 3.08 17.58
N ASP A 338 0.71 3.19 18.27
CA ASP A 338 0.78 3.42 19.73
C ASP A 338 0.00 4.62 20.26
N ARG A 339 -0.17 5.66 19.44
CA ARG A 339 -0.94 6.88 19.74
C ARG A 339 -2.38 6.85 19.22
N LEU A 340 -2.84 5.73 18.67
CA LEU A 340 -4.19 5.55 18.12
C LEU A 340 -5.02 4.59 18.96
N VAL A 341 -4.98 4.77 20.29
CA VAL A 341 -5.69 3.92 21.27
C VAL A 341 -6.96 4.63 21.73
N MET A 342 -8.05 3.87 21.90
CA MET A 342 -9.36 4.36 22.29
C MET A 342 -9.76 3.89 23.69
N ASP A 343 -10.90 4.36 24.20
CA ASP A 343 -11.52 3.92 25.46
C ASP A 343 -10.70 4.23 26.72
N GLY A 344 -9.85 5.26 26.68
CA GLY A 344 -8.99 5.64 27.80
C GLY A 344 -7.90 4.61 28.12
N LYS A 345 -7.69 3.62 27.24
CA LYS A 345 -6.62 2.63 27.37
C LYS A 345 -5.28 3.24 26.98
N GLU A 346 -4.20 2.59 27.41
CA GLU A 346 -2.85 3.02 27.12
C GLU A 346 -2.04 1.92 26.44
N HIS A 347 -1.20 2.32 25.48
CA HIS A 347 -0.26 1.41 24.86
C HIS A 347 1.00 1.23 25.72
N ILE A 348 1.37 -0.01 25.99
CA ILE A 348 2.62 -0.39 26.66
C ILE A 348 3.62 -0.88 25.62
N SER A 349 4.75 -0.18 25.49
CA SER A 349 5.86 -0.67 24.66
C SER A 349 6.46 -1.90 25.32
N ILE A 350 6.52 -3.02 24.59
CA ILE A 350 7.05 -4.29 25.11
C ILE A 350 8.52 -4.17 25.53
N ALA A 351 9.28 -3.31 24.85
CA ALA A 351 10.68 -3.06 25.19
C ALA A 351 10.86 -2.53 26.62
N SER A 352 9.88 -1.81 27.16
CA SER A 352 9.90 -1.32 28.55
C SER A 352 9.81 -2.45 29.60
N LEU A 353 9.37 -3.65 29.19
CA LEU A 353 9.25 -4.84 30.03
C LEU A 353 10.46 -5.78 29.88
N ALA A 354 11.37 -5.51 28.94
CA ALA A 354 12.46 -6.39 28.54
C ALA A 354 13.83 -5.68 28.54
N PRO A 355 14.29 -5.12 29.68
CA PRO A 355 15.57 -4.40 29.76
C PRO A 355 16.80 -5.26 29.48
N ASP A 356 16.67 -6.57 29.63
CA ASP A 356 17.70 -7.58 29.46
C ASP A 356 17.72 -8.24 28.08
N LEU A 357 16.69 -8.01 27.24
CA LEU A 357 16.62 -8.52 25.87
C LEU A 357 17.01 -7.43 24.87
N PHE A 358 17.45 -7.83 23.67
CA PHE A 358 17.64 -6.88 22.58
C PHE A 358 16.31 -6.66 21.85
N CYS A 359 15.86 -5.41 21.84
CA CYS A 359 14.57 -5.02 21.25
C CYS A 359 14.79 -3.97 20.17
N VAL A 360 14.06 -4.12 19.06
CA VAL A 360 13.96 -3.12 17.98
C VAL A 360 12.51 -2.64 17.90
N THR A 361 12.27 -1.40 18.32
CA THR A 361 10.93 -0.81 18.30
C THR A 361 10.76 0.11 17.11
N PHE A 362 9.70 -0.07 16.32
CA PHE A 362 9.37 0.74 15.14
C PHE A 362 8.20 1.67 15.44
N SER A 363 8.31 2.93 15.02
CA SER A 363 7.18 3.87 15.00
C SER A 363 7.38 4.95 13.95
N GLY A 364 6.46 5.89 13.85
CA GLY A 364 6.49 6.92 12.81
C GLY A 364 5.26 7.81 12.82
N LEU A 365 5.21 8.70 11.83
CA LEU A 365 4.18 9.74 11.74
C LEU A 365 3.06 9.38 10.75
N SER A 366 3.22 8.29 9.99
CA SER A 366 2.29 7.92 8.91
C SER A 366 0.84 7.73 9.37
N LYS A 367 0.63 7.31 10.62
CA LYS A 367 -0.68 6.91 11.16
C LYS A 367 -1.13 7.91 12.22
N SER A 368 -0.37 8.03 13.30
CA SER A 368 -0.65 8.94 14.42
C SER A 368 -0.78 10.41 14.02
N HIS A 369 -0.06 10.86 12.98
CA HIS A 369 -0.09 12.26 12.53
C HIS A 369 -0.69 12.42 11.13
N MET A 370 -1.30 11.37 10.59
CA MET A 370 -2.01 11.40 9.31
C MET A 370 -1.15 11.80 8.09
N ILE A 371 0.19 11.71 8.20
CA ILE A 371 1.14 12.12 7.15
C ILE A 371 1.78 10.94 6.40
N ALA A 372 0.99 9.92 6.05
CA ALA A 372 1.47 8.70 5.39
C ALA A 372 2.34 8.97 4.14
N GLY A 373 2.02 10.02 3.37
CA GLY A 373 2.74 10.42 2.17
C GLY A 373 4.11 11.07 2.41
N PHE A 374 4.40 11.56 3.62
CA PHE A 374 5.70 12.21 3.93
C PHE A 374 6.82 11.18 4.13
N ARG A 375 6.46 9.91 4.29
CA ARG A 375 7.41 8.80 4.38
C ARG A 375 8.46 9.02 5.48
N ILE A 376 8.02 9.21 6.72
CA ILE A 376 8.91 9.26 7.88
C ILE A 376 8.51 8.24 8.95
N GLY A 377 9.49 7.45 9.35
CA GLY A 377 9.43 6.51 10.46
C GLY A 377 10.81 6.35 11.08
N TRP A 378 10.88 5.61 12.17
CA TRP A 378 12.11 5.34 12.88
C TRP A 378 12.09 3.96 13.53
N MET A 379 13.28 3.47 13.83
CA MET A 379 13.49 2.33 14.71
C MET A 379 14.42 2.72 15.85
N VAL A 380 14.18 2.14 17.03
CA VAL A 380 14.94 2.37 18.25
C VAL A 380 15.49 1.05 18.75
N LEU A 381 16.81 0.98 18.90
CA LEU A 381 17.52 -0.18 19.44
C LEU A 381 17.65 -0.03 20.95
N SER A 382 17.16 -1.01 21.72
CA SER A 382 17.06 -0.90 23.18
C SER A 382 17.40 -2.20 23.91
N GLY A 383 17.52 -2.11 25.24
CA GLY A 383 17.82 -3.24 26.11
C GLY A 383 19.29 -3.71 26.02
N ASN A 384 19.51 -5.02 25.89
CA ASN A 384 20.84 -5.62 25.88
C ASN A 384 21.49 -5.57 24.48
N LYS A 385 22.07 -4.43 24.13
CA LYS A 385 22.76 -4.27 22.83
C LYS A 385 24.09 -5.03 22.73
N ALA A 386 24.65 -5.50 23.84
CA ALA A 386 25.97 -6.14 23.85
C ALA A 386 26.01 -7.44 23.04
N ILE A 387 24.88 -8.15 22.98
CA ILE A 387 24.72 -9.41 22.23
C ILE A 387 24.49 -9.20 20.72
N ALA A 388 24.22 -7.97 20.29
CA ALA A 388 23.80 -7.65 18.92
C ALA A 388 24.79 -6.73 18.18
N LYS A 389 26.03 -6.58 18.65
CA LYS A 389 26.99 -5.59 18.10
C LYS A 389 27.22 -5.74 16.60
N ASP A 390 27.41 -6.97 16.13
CA ASP A 390 27.65 -7.26 14.70
C ASP A 390 26.41 -6.94 13.85
N TYR A 391 25.23 -7.37 14.30
CA TYR A 391 23.95 -7.04 13.67
C TYR A 391 23.70 -5.51 13.60
N ILE A 392 24.07 -4.77 14.66
CA ILE A 392 23.97 -3.30 14.68
C ILE A 392 24.91 -2.66 13.65
N GLU A 393 26.10 -3.20 13.44
CA GLU A 393 26.99 -2.74 12.37
C GLU A 393 26.39 -3.07 10.99
N GLY A 394 25.77 -4.23 10.80
CA GLY A 394 25.02 -4.56 9.59
C GLY A 394 23.89 -3.56 9.28
N ILE A 395 23.09 -3.18 10.30
CA ILE A 395 22.09 -2.12 10.20
C ILE A 395 22.71 -0.80 9.73
N LYS A 396 23.85 -0.43 10.31
CA LYS A 396 24.56 0.82 10.00
C LYS A 396 25.13 0.79 8.58
N MET A 397 25.68 -0.33 8.13
CA MET A 397 26.14 -0.53 6.76
C MET A 397 25.00 -0.33 5.76
N LEU A 398 23.86 -1.01 5.95
CA LEU A 398 22.70 -0.85 5.06
C LEU A 398 22.13 0.58 5.10
N SER A 399 22.14 1.22 6.28
CA SER A 399 21.72 2.63 6.42
C SER A 399 22.65 3.58 5.68
N ASN A 400 23.96 3.32 5.67
CA ASN A 400 24.95 4.12 4.93
C ASN A 400 24.83 3.93 3.42
N MET A 401 24.54 2.70 2.95
CA MET A 401 24.44 2.40 1.51
C MET A 401 23.35 3.20 0.80
N ARG A 402 22.26 3.54 1.51
CA ARG A 402 21.16 4.36 0.98
C ARG A 402 21.34 5.87 1.19
N LEU A 403 22.51 6.31 1.66
CA LEU A 403 22.84 7.69 2.06
C LEU A 403 22.06 8.19 3.29
N CYS A 404 20.77 8.50 3.16
CA CYS A 404 19.87 8.85 4.26
C CYS A 404 18.39 8.75 3.85
N SER A 405 17.46 8.80 4.82
CA SER A 405 16.04 9.02 4.50
C SER A 405 15.77 10.46 4.07
N ASN A 406 14.60 10.73 3.48
CA ASN A 406 14.23 12.07 3.03
C ASN A 406 14.32 13.10 4.19
N VAL A 407 15.11 14.15 3.98
CA VAL A 407 15.45 15.15 5.01
C VAL A 407 14.26 16.06 5.37
N PRO A 408 13.41 16.51 4.42
CA PRO A 408 12.27 17.36 4.74
C PRO A 408 11.30 16.73 5.76
N ALA A 409 11.00 15.43 5.68
CA ALA A 409 10.10 14.82 6.67
C ALA A 409 10.80 14.50 8.00
N GLN A 410 12.13 14.42 8.05
CA GLN A 410 12.86 14.33 9.30
C GLN A 410 12.81 15.65 10.08
N SER A 411 12.83 16.77 9.36
CA SER A 411 12.89 18.12 9.95
C SER A 411 11.68 18.40 10.86
N VAL A 412 10.52 17.84 10.53
CA VAL A 412 9.27 17.99 11.29
C VAL A 412 9.05 16.98 12.42
N VAL A 413 9.96 16.03 12.64
CA VAL A 413 9.78 14.99 13.67
C VAL A 413 9.65 15.60 15.06
N GLN A 414 10.45 16.64 15.34
CA GLN A 414 10.38 17.35 16.62
C GLN A 414 9.03 18.03 16.81
N THR A 415 8.57 18.80 15.82
CA THR A 415 7.27 19.47 15.84
C THR A 415 6.13 18.47 16.01
N ALA A 416 6.15 17.38 15.26
CA ALA A 416 5.10 16.37 15.34
C ALA A 416 5.02 15.72 16.74
N LEU A 417 6.14 15.29 17.31
CA LEU A 417 6.15 14.58 18.60
C LEU A 417 5.87 15.48 19.81
N TRP A 418 6.15 16.78 19.73
CA TRP A 418 6.06 17.71 20.86
C TRP A 418 5.05 18.83 20.69
N GLY A 419 4.52 19.00 19.49
CA GLY A 419 3.44 19.94 19.18
C GLY A 419 2.08 19.42 19.66
N ASN A 420 1.01 20.10 19.22
CA ASN A 420 -0.33 19.77 19.64
C ASN A 420 -0.74 18.38 19.11
N GLN A 421 -1.07 17.47 20.03
CA GLN A 421 -1.46 16.10 19.70
C GLN A 421 -2.92 16.01 19.27
N SER A 422 -3.27 16.69 18.17
CA SER A 422 -4.64 16.82 17.63
C SER A 422 -5.30 15.49 17.27
N VAL A 423 -4.51 14.42 17.13
CA VAL A 423 -5.04 13.07 16.94
C VAL A 423 -5.92 12.60 18.10
N ASN A 424 -5.66 13.07 19.33
CA ASN A 424 -6.41 12.69 20.52
C ASN A 424 -7.89 13.09 20.40
N ASP A 425 -8.19 14.21 19.75
CA ASP A 425 -9.56 14.69 19.53
C ASP A 425 -10.37 13.75 18.63
N TYR A 426 -9.71 12.92 17.82
CA TYR A 426 -10.40 11.92 16.99
C TYR A 426 -10.76 10.64 17.74
N LEU A 427 -10.13 10.36 18.88
CA LEU A 427 -10.15 9.04 19.53
C LEU A 427 -11.07 8.97 20.75
N VAL A 428 -11.61 10.12 21.20
CA VAL A 428 -12.53 10.24 22.33
C VAL A 428 -14.00 10.21 21.87
N PRO A 429 -14.99 9.98 22.76
CA PRO A 429 -16.41 10.13 22.42
C PRO A 429 -16.72 11.48 21.76
N GLY A 430 -17.46 11.46 20.64
CA GLY A 430 -17.67 12.62 19.76
C GLY A 430 -16.54 12.87 18.74
N GLY A 431 -15.38 12.25 18.93
CA GLY A 431 -14.24 12.27 18.02
C GLY A 431 -14.48 11.41 16.78
N ARG A 432 -13.98 11.88 15.63
CA ARG A 432 -14.30 11.29 14.33
C ARG A 432 -13.98 9.78 14.22
N ILE A 433 -12.79 9.35 14.63
CA ILE A 433 -12.37 7.94 14.52
C ILE A 433 -13.15 7.07 15.52
N TYR A 434 -13.39 7.59 16.73
CA TYR A 434 -14.22 6.92 17.74
C TYR A 434 -15.63 6.65 17.20
N GLU A 435 -16.33 7.68 16.72
CA GLU A 435 -17.70 7.54 16.20
C GLU A 435 -17.76 6.63 14.96
N GLN A 436 -16.74 6.70 14.09
CA GLN A 436 -16.62 5.79 12.95
C GLN A 436 -16.46 4.33 13.39
N ARG A 437 -15.66 4.06 14.44
CA ARG A 437 -15.49 2.72 15.02
C ARG A 437 -16.79 2.22 15.64
N GLU A 438 -17.45 3.03 16.46
CA GLU A 438 -18.72 2.65 17.10
C GLU A 438 -19.77 2.27 16.05
N TYR A 439 -19.89 3.10 15.02
CA TYR A 439 -20.82 2.87 13.93
C TYR A 439 -20.49 1.60 13.15
N ILE A 440 -19.27 1.46 12.63
CA ILE A 440 -18.91 0.34 11.74
C ILE A 440 -18.97 -1.00 12.47
N TYR A 441 -18.60 -1.03 13.75
CA TYR A 441 -18.69 -2.22 14.59
C TYR A 441 -20.14 -2.69 14.65
N LYS A 442 -21.03 -1.83 15.13
CA LYS A 442 -22.45 -2.15 15.26
C LYS A 442 -23.06 -2.55 13.91
N ALA A 443 -22.81 -1.73 12.88
CA ALA A 443 -23.46 -1.90 11.58
C ALA A 443 -23.04 -3.21 10.89
N LEU A 444 -21.77 -3.64 11.02
CA LEU A 444 -21.34 -4.93 10.49
C LEU A 444 -21.85 -6.11 11.32
N THR A 445 -21.82 -6.03 12.65
CA THR A 445 -22.31 -7.12 13.52
C THR A 445 -23.83 -7.29 13.49
N ASP A 446 -24.58 -6.27 13.06
CA ASP A 446 -26.02 -6.37 12.83
C ASP A 446 -26.35 -7.18 11.55
N ILE A 447 -25.37 -7.43 10.66
CA ILE A 447 -25.56 -8.26 9.45
C ILE A 447 -25.56 -9.74 9.85
N PRO A 448 -26.65 -10.50 9.59
CA PRO A 448 -26.70 -11.91 9.96
C PRO A 448 -25.61 -12.74 9.27
N GLY A 449 -24.72 -13.36 10.05
CA GLY A 449 -23.59 -14.15 9.55
C GLY A 449 -22.26 -13.41 9.57
N ILE A 450 -22.21 -12.20 10.15
CA ILE A 450 -20.97 -11.46 10.40
C ILE A 450 -20.78 -11.28 11.91
N THR A 451 -19.58 -11.56 12.41
CA THR A 451 -19.15 -11.22 13.77
C THR A 451 -17.83 -10.47 13.73
N ALA A 452 -17.48 -9.73 14.78
CA ALA A 452 -16.19 -9.06 14.88
C ALA A 452 -15.81 -8.82 16.34
N VAL A 453 -14.51 -8.84 16.65
CA VAL A 453 -13.97 -8.27 17.89
C VAL A 453 -13.88 -6.76 17.71
N LYS A 454 -14.34 -6.00 18.72
CA LYS A 454 -14.31 -4.53 18.66
C LYS A 454 -12.87 -4.01 18.74
N PRO A 455 -12.39 -3.25 17.74
CA PRO A 455 -11.05 -2.66 17.76
C PRO A 455 -10.83 -1.77 18.98
N GLN A 456 -9.69 -1.91 19.65
CA GLN A 456 -9.30 -1.06 20.78
C GLN A 456 -8.38 0.08 20.34
N ALA A 457 -7.87 0.01 19.12
CA ALA A 457 -6.93 0.96 18.56
C ALA A 457 -6.93 0.92 17.01
N ALA A 458 -6.07 1.75 16.41
CA ALA A 458 -5.91 1.89 14.96
C ALA A 458 -7.22 2.28 14.26
N PHE A 459 -7.36 1.92 12.98
CA PHE A 459 -8.52 2.23 12.15
C PHE A 459 -8.92 1.07 11.22
N TYR A 460 -8.75 -0.16 11.72
CA TYR A 460 -9.07 -1.40 11.03
C TYR A 460 -9.97 -2.28 11.87
N MET A 461 -10.78 -3.08 11.20
CA MET A 461 -11.54 -4.16 11.80
C MET A 461 -11.33 -5.42 10.96
N PHE A 462 -11.33 -6.57 11.61
CA PHE A 462 -11.19 -7.87 10.96
C PHE A 462 -12.43 -8.74 11.21
N PRO A 463 -13.56 -8.47 10.54
CA PRO A 463 -14.77 -9.26 10.72
C PRO A 463 -14.60 -10.70 10.24
N LYS A 464 -15.28 -11.60 10.95
CA LYS A 464 -15.51 -12.99 10.57
C LYS A 464 -16.81 -13.12 9.78
N ILE A 465 -16.80 -13.93 8.74
CA ILE A 465 -17.94 -14.27 7.89
C ILE A 465 -18.32 -15.74 8.03
N ASP A 466 -19.61 -16.03 8.14
CA ASP A 466 -20.14 -17.40 8.21
C ASP A 466 -20.00 -18.11 6.86
N VAL A 467 -18.91 -18.85 6.71
CA VAL A 467 -18.56 -19.59 5.49
C VAL A 467 -19.63 -20.61 5.09
N LYS A 468 -20.34 -21.22 6.05
CA LYS A 468 -21.39 -22.20 5.77
C LYS A 468 -22.63 -21.51 5.24
N LYS A 469 -22.99 -20.37 5.84
CA LYS A 469 -24.11 -19.57 5.37
C LYS A 469 -23.87 -19.12 3.95
N PHE A 470 -22.77 -18.44 3.65
CA PHE A 470 -22.56 -17.83 2.33
C PHE A 470 -21.83 -18.72 1.32
N ASN A 471 -21.58 -19.99 1.66
CA ASN A 471 -20.80 -20.96 0.86
C ASN A 471 -19.37 -20.49 0.52
N ILE A 472 -18.72 -19.72 1.40
CA ILE A 472 -17.38 -19.18 1.14
C ILE A 472 -16.35 -20.31 1.19
N VAL A 473 -15.74 -20.59 0.04
CA VAL A 473 -14.61 -21.52 -0.12
C VAL A 473 -13.31 -20.79 -0.47
N ASN A 474 -13.41 -19.56 -0.99
CA ASN A 474 -12.30 -18.70 -1.35
C ASN A 474 -12.65 -17.24 -0.98
N ASP A 475 -11.93 -16.66 -0.02
CA ASP A 475 -12.17 -15.30 0.47
C ASP A 475 -11.68 -14.21 -0.49
N GLU A 476 -10.65 -14.47 -1.31
CA GLU A 476 -10.26 -13.59 -2.42
C GLU A 476 -11.38 -13.49 -3.45
N LYS A 477 -12.00 -14.63 -3.81
CA LYS A 477 -13.17 -14.63 -4.71
C LYS A 477 -14.34 -13.86 -4.10
N PHE A 478 -14.57 -13.99 -2.80
CA PHE A 478 -15.59 -13.19 -2.10
C PHE A 478 -15.30 -11.68 -2.22
N ALA A 479 -14.05 -11.27 -1.98
CA ALA A 479 -13.64 -9.88 -2.12
C ALA A 479 -13.80 -9.37 -3.56
N LEU A 480 -13.47 -10.20 -4.56
CA LEU A 480 -13.64 -9.90 -5.98
C LEU A 480 -15.12 -9.77 -6.37
N ASP A 481 -15.97 -10.71 -5.94
CA ASP A 481 -17.41 -10.71 -6.24
C ASP A 481 -18.08 -9.46 -5.62
N LEU A 482 -17.73 -9.11 -4.37
CA LEU A 482 -18.21 -7.88 -3.72
C LEU A 482 -17.75 -6.62 -4.45
N LEU A 483 -16.49 -6.58 -4.91
CA LEU A 483 -15.97 -5.49 -5.72
C LEU A 483 -16.74 -5.36 -7.03
N GLN A 484 -16.98 -6.45 -7.74
CA GLN A 484 -17.66 -6.45 -9.04
C GLN A 484 -19.13 -6.05 -8.91
N ASP A 485 -19.84 -6.50 -7.89
CA ASP A 485 -21.25 -6.21 -7.66
C ASP A 485 -21.43 -4.80 -7.06
N LYS A 486 -20.86 -4.56 -5.88
CA LYS A 486 -21.12 -3.35 -5.08
C LYS A 486 -20.10 -2.24 -5.24
N LYS A 487 -19.03 -2.47 -6.00
CA LYS A 487 -17.93 -1.51 -6.20
C LYS A 487 -17.24 -1.16 -4.87
N ILE A 488 -17.18 -2.13 -3.96
CA ILE A 488 -16.52 -1.98 -2.65
C ILE A 488 -15.26 -2.82 -2.64
N LEU A 489 -14.13 -2.18 -2.40
CA LEU A 489 -12.84 -2.83 -2.32
C LEU A 489 -12.48 -3.09 -0.84
N ILE A 490 -12.42 -4.36 -0.46
CA ILE A 490 -11.93 -4.86 0.83
C ILE A 490 -10.61 -5.64 0.62
N VAL A 491 -10.03 -6.16 1.71
CA VAL A 491 -8.95 -7.16 1.60
C VAL A 491 -9.40 -8.41 2.32
N GLN A 492 -9.29 -9.55 1.66
CA GLN A 492 -9.60 -10.87 2.20
C GLN A 492 -8.64 -11.26 3.34
N GLY A 493 -9.06 -12.18 4.22
CA GLY A 493 -8.31 -12.64 5.38
C GLY A 493 -7.00 -13.32 5.01
N SER A 494 -7.01 -14.15 3.96
CA SER A 494 -5.83 -14.84 3.42
C SER A 494 -4.71 -13.89 3.01
N GLY A 495 -5.05 -12.66 2.62
CA GLY A 495 -4.09 -11.59 2.35
C GLY A 495 -3.31 -11.10 3.58
N PHE A 496 -3.67 -11.56 4.79
CA PHE A 496 -2.99 -11.32 6.07
C PHE A 496 -2.41 -12.61 6.67
N ASN A 497 -2.12 -13.60 5.82
CA ASN A 497 -1.63 -14.92 6.23
C ASN A 497 -2.56 -15.64 7.23
N TRP A 498 -3.87 -15.35 7.18
CA TRP A 498 -4.90 -16.08 7.91
C TRP A 498 -5.34 -17.29 7.07
N LYS A 499 -5.33 -18.49 7.67
CA LYS A 499 -5.49 -19.74 6.89
C LYS A 499 -6.93 -20.05 6.50
N GLN A 500 -7.90 -19.57 7.25
CA GLN A 500 -9.31 -19.87 7.01
C GLN A 500 -9.92 -18.79 6.10
N PRO A 501 -10.74 -19.13 5.10
CA PRO A 501 -11.37 -18.16 4.20
C PRO A 501 -12.60 -17.51 4.86
N ASP A 502 -12.52 -17.21 6.15
CA ASP A 502 -13.64 -16.79 7.00
C ASP A 502 -13.47 -15.37 7.54
N HIS A 503 -12.51 -14.59 7.04
CA HIS A 503 -12.28 -13.21 7.47
C HIS A 503 -12.03 -12.28 6.29
N PHE A 504 -12.22 -10.99 6.54
CA PHE A 504 -11.77 -9.90 5.70
C PHE A 504 -11.42 -8.69 6.55
N ARG A 505 -10.69 -7.72 6.01
CA ARG A 505 -10.37 -6.46 6.69
C ARG A 505 -11.08 -5.30 6.03
N VAL A 506 -11.68 -4.45 6.87
CA VAL A 506 -12.18 -3.13 6.49
C VAL A 506 -11.44 -2.02 7.21
N VAL A 507 -11.36 -0.87 6.55
CA VAL A 507 -10.87 0.40 7.11
C VAL A 507 -12.07 1.31 7.37
N TYR A 508 -12.14 1.90 8.57
CA TYR A 508 -13.23 2.81 8.95
C TYR A 508 -12.85 4.30 8.96
N LEU A 509 -11.86 4.68 8.17
CA LEU A 509 -11.51 6.08 7.89
C LEU A 509 -12.57 6.88 7.10
N PRO A 510 -13.37 6.31 6.17
CA PRO A 510 -14.42 7.06 5.48
C PRO A 510 -15.41 7.72 6.44
N ARG A 511 -15.99 8.87 6.07
CA ARG A 511 -17.02 9.54 6.89
C ARG A 511 -18.20 8.62 7.16
N ILE A 512 -18.91 8.85 8.27
CA ILE A 512 -20.02 7.99 8.72
C ILE A 512 -21.08 7.79 7.63
N GLU A 513 -21.36 8.82 6.83
CA GLU A 513 -22.32 8.74 5.72
C GLU A 513 -21.86 7.73 4.65
N VAL A 514 -20.57 7.73 4.34
CA VAL A 514 -19.95 6.80 3.40
C VAL A 514 -19.91 5.39 3.99
N LEU A 515 -19.64 5.26 5.30
CA LEU A 515 -19.71 3.96 5.99
C LEU A 515 -21.13 3.39 5.99
N LYS A 516 -22.16 4.24 6.17
CA LYS A 516 -23.57 3.84 6.08
C LYS A 516 -23.92 3.26 4.71
N GLU A 517 -23.50 3.95 3.65
CA GLU A 517 -23.68 3.46 2.28
C GLU A 517 -22.94 2.13 2.05
N ALA A 518 -21.69 2.04 2.53
CA ALA A 518 -20.86 0.86 2.37
C ALA A 518 -21.47 -0.38 3.03
N VAL A 519 -21.88 -0.25 4.30
CA VAL A 519 -22.48 -1.35 5.05
C VAL A 519 -23.85 -1.71 4.49
N GLY A 520 -24.64 -0.73 4.05
CA GLY A 520 -25.90 -1.00 3.34
C GLY A 520 -25.70 -1.85 2.09
N LYS A 521 -24.70 -1.52 1.27
CA LYS A 521 -24.33 -2.30 0.08
C LYS A 521 -23.78 -3.70 0.42
N ILE A 522 -22.97 -3.82 1.48
CA ILE A 522 -22.47 -5.12 1.96
C ILE A 522 -23.62 -5.99 2.47
N SER A 523 -24.54 -5.43 3.26
CA SER A 523 -25.71 -6.13 3.77
C SER A 523 -26.63 -6.59 2.64
N ASP A 524 -26.86 -5.73 1.64
CA ASP A 524 -27.63 -6.08 0.45
C ASP A 524 -26.97 -7.23 -0.33
N PHE A 525 -25.67 -7.13 -0.62
CA PHE A 525 -24.90 -8.20 -1.26
C PHE A 525 -25.04 -9.53 -0.51
N LEU A 526 -24.78 -9.53 0.80
CA LEU A 526 -24.83 -10.73 1.62
C LEU A 526 -26.25 -11.33 1.75
N SER A 527 -27.31 -10.56 1.50
CA SER A 527 -28.69 -11.06 1.57
C SER A 527 -28.99 -12.14 0.52
N TYR A 528 -28.33 -12.08 -0.63
CA TYR A 528 -28.48 -13.04 -1.73
C TYR A 528 -27.19 -13.79 -2.06
N TYR A 529 -26.03 -13.35 -1.54
CA TYR A 529 -24.76 -13.97 -1.89
C TYR A 529 -24.65 -15.42 -1.39
N ARG A 530 -24.31 -16.27 -2.36
CA ARG A 530 -23.84 -17.64 -2.19
C ARG A 530 -22.70 -17.77 -3.17
N GLN A 531 -21.48 -17.99 -2.69
CA GLN A 531 -20.34 -18.15 -3.57
C GLN A 531 -20.52 -19.40 -4.43
N GLY A 532 -20.52 -19.20 -5.76
CA GLY A 532 -20.75 -20.24 -6.76
C GLY A 532 -19.50 -20.96 -7.22
#